data_AF-A0AAJ1M024-F1
#
_entry.id   AF-A0AAJ1M024-F1
#
_cell.length_a   1.000
_cell.length_b   1.000
_cell.length_c   1.000
_cell.angle_alpha   90.00
_cell.angle_beta   90.00
_cell.angle_gamma   90.00
#
_symmetry.space_group_name_H-M   'P 1'
#
loop_
_entity.id
_entity.type
_entity.pdbx_description
1 polymer ?
#
loop_
_entity_poly.entity_id
_entity_poly.type
_entity_poly.pdbx_seq_one_letter_code
_entity_poly.pdbx_strand_id
1 'polypeptide(L)'
;MTAIVVLGFANAGPDPNAVNRWRARIAVRTARRYEAAGDTAIIVCCGGAVRGAFPEADLLETAVRRLGWTDAVRKDRDSVSTWENIANARPMIDAADRVVICSNGLHAAKGRTYLRRQDAHLASKLAPALDYRVGELLWAKPVFAAVGIWKLLRTRRST
;
A
#
# COMPACT_ATOMS: atom_id res chain seq x y z
N MET A 1 14.31 -11.34 -7.28
CA MET A 1 13.74 -9.99 -7.09
C MET A 1 12.39 -10.08 -6.39
N THR A 2 12.23 -9.34 -5.29
CA THR A 2 10.96 -9.15 -4.59
C THR A 2 10.29 -7.84 -5.00
N ALA A 3 9.03 -7.91 -5.44
CA ALA A 3 8.20 -6.74 -5.70
C ALA A 3 7.28 -6.42 -4.51
N ILE A 4 7.29 -5.16 -4.08
CA ILE A 4 6.58 -4.68 -2.89
C ILE A 4 5.52 -3.69 -3.34
N VAL A 5 4.29 -4.15 -3.40
CA VAL A 5 3.14 -3.38 -3.86
C VAL A 5 2.50 -2.65 -2.67
N VAL A 6 2.55 -1.33 -2.67
CA VAL A 6 2.01 -0.47 -1.62
C VAL A 6 0.71 0.16 -2.11
N LEU A 7 -0.39 -0.15 -1.44
CA LEU A 7 -1.70 0.38 -1.80
C LEU A 7 -1.90 1.77 -1.17
N GLY A 8 -2.37 2.73 -1.96
CA GLY A 8 -2.70 4.09 -1.55
C GLY A 8 -3.92 4.21 -0.64
N PHE A 9 -3.98 5.32 0.10
CA PHE A 9 -5.13 5.71 0.90
C PHE A 9 -5.50 7.19 0.67
N ALA A 10 -6.81 7.43 0.54
CA ALA A 10 -7.42 8.73 0.27
C ALA A 10 -6.77 9.91 0.99
N ASN A 11 -6.07 10.75 0.23
CA ASN A 11 -5.33 11.91 0.71
C ASN A 11 -5.86 13.19 0.06
N ALA A 12 -6.19 14.20 0.87
CA ALA A 12 -6.70 15.48 0.35
C ALA A 12 -5.59 16.53 0.13
N GLY A 13 -4.53 16.48 0.94
CA GLY A 13 -3.44 17.45 0.91
C GLY A 13 -2.27 17.05 0.00
N PRO A 14 -1.29 17.95 -0.17
CA PRO A 14 -0.08 17.70 -0.96
C PRO A 14 0.93 16.81 -0.22
N ASP A 15 0.79 16.64 1.10
CA ASP A 15 1.66 15.79 1.90
C ASP A 15 1.04 14.42 2.20
N PRO A 16 1.86 13.36 2.32
CA PRO A 16 1.38 12.04 2.68
C PRO A 16 0.80 12.07 4.10
N ASN A 17 -0.48 11.70 4.25
CA ASN A 17 -1.14 11.58 5.56
C ASN A 17 -0.53 10.46 6.43
N ALA A 18 -0.97 10.36 7.68
CA ALA A 18 -0.48 9.37 8.62
C ALA A 18 -0.60 7.91 8.13
N VAL A 19 -1.66 7.58 7.37
CA VAL A 19 -1.89 6.23 6.82
C VAL A 19 -0.90 5.93 5.71
N ASN A 20 -0.71 6.83 4.75
CA ASN A 20 0.26 6.66 3.66
C ASN A 20 1.70 6.61 4.19
N ARG A 21 2.05 7.44 5.19
CA ARG A 21 3.35 7.36 5.87
C ARG A 21 3.56 6.02 6.58
N TRP A 22 2.53 5.49 7.23
CA TRP A 22 2.62 4.17 7.89
C TRP A 22 2.75 3.03 6.87
N ARG A 23 1.98 3.05 5.77
CA ARG A 23 2.09 2.05 4.70
C ARG A 23 3.46 2.10 4.00
N ALA A 24 4.00 3.30 3.77
CA ALA A 24 5.38 3.47 3.27
C ALA A 24 6.42 2.88 4.24
N ARG A 25 6.24 3.04 5.56
CA ARG A 25 7.11 2.39 6.57
C ARG A 25 7.07 0.88 6.48
N ILE A 26 5.89 0.28 6.31
CA ILE A 26 5.78 -1.18 6.10
C ILE A 26 6.53 -1.60 4.85
N ALA A 27 6.36 -0.85 3.74
CA ALA A 27 7.01 -1.16 2.47
C ALA A 27 8.53 -1.13 2.58
N VAL A 28 9.11 -0.04 3.08
CA VAL A 28 10.57 0.11 3.22
C VAL A 28 11.15 -0.92 4.20
N ARG A 29 10.46 -1.17 5.32
CA ARG A 29 10.89 -2.21 6.28
C ARG A 29 10.88 -3.60 5.64
N THR A 30 9.86 -3.90 4.85
CA THR A 30 9.74 -5.17 4.12
C THR A 30 10.84 -5.28 3.06
N ALA A 31 11.11 -4.20 2.33
CA ALA A 31 12.15 -4.15 1.30
C ALA A 31 13.53 -4.45 1.86
N ARG A 32 13.93 -3.68 2.89
CA ARG A 32 15.21 -3.86 3.57
C ARG A 32 15.39 -5.25 4.17
N ARG A 33 14.30 -5.91 4.60
CA ARG A 33 14.35 -7.30 5.10
C ARG A 33 14.73 -8.28 4.00
N TYR A 34 14.18 -8.12 2.80
CA TYR A 34 14.49 -8.99 1.66
C TYR A 34 15.90 -8.69 1.11
N GLU A 35 16.31 -7.42 1.09
CA GLU A 35 17.69 -7.05 0.75
C GLU A 35 18.72 -7.61 1.71
N ALA A 36 18.45 -7.53 3.02
CA ALA A 36 19.30 -8.16 4.02
C ALA A 36 19.37 -9.69 3.92
N ALA A 37 18.41 -10.31 3.21
CA ALA A 37 18.41 -11.74 2.90
C ALA A 37 19.06 -12.06 1.53
N GLY A 38 19.65 -11.08 0.85
CA GLY A 38 20.36 -11.24 -0.42
C GLY A 38 19.49 -11.11 -1.67
N ASP A 39 18.24 -10.67 -1.57
CA ASP A 39 17.37 -10.43 -2.72
C ASP A 39 17.39 -8.96 -3.15
N THR A 40 17.01 -8.67 -4.40
CA THR A 40 16.76 -7.29 -4.86
C THR A 40 15.31 -6.92 -4.61
N ALA A 41 15.03 -5.68 -4.21
CA ALA A 41 13.66 -5.24 -3.96
C ALA A 41 13.26 -4.05 -4.83
N ILE A 42 12.03 -4.06 -5.34
CA ILE A 42 11.40 -2.91 -6.00
C ILE A 42 10.13 -2.53 -5.25
N ILE A 43 9.88 -1.24 -5.09
CA ILE A 43 8.64 -0.74 -4.49
C ILE A 43 7.72 -0.24 -5.61
N VAL A 44 6.45 -0.66 -5.58
CA VAL A 44 5.40 -0.21 -6.50
C VAL A 44 4.34 0.54 -5.71
N CYS A 45 4.29 1.85 -5.85
CA CYS A 45 3.29 2.70 -5.21
C CYS A 45 2.05 2.80 -6.09
N CYS A 46 0.88 2.41 -5.58
CA CYS A 46 -0.35 2.40 -6.35
C CYS A 46 -1.39 3.34 -5.75
N GLY A 47 -2.10 4.08 -6.59
CA GLY A 47 -3.26 4.87 -6.24
C GLY A 47 -3.26 6.23 -6.94
N GLY A 48 -4.38 6.56 -7.54
CA GLY A 48 -4.62 7.81 -8.22
C GLY A 48 -5.20 8.88 -7.32
N ALA A 49 -5.66 9.97 -7.94
CA ALA A 49 -6.12 11.18 -7.29
C ALA A 49 -7.60 11.05 -6.84
N VAL A 50 -7.88 10.24 -5.82
CA VAL A 50 -9.27 9.93 -5.39
C VAL A 50 -9.91 11.04 -4.55
N ARG A 51 -9.15 11.67 -3.64
CA ARG A 51 -9.68 12.65 -2.66
C ARG A 51 -8.99 14.02 -2.69
N GLY A 52 -8.04 14.20 -3.60
CA GLY A 52 -7.27 15.44 -3.74
C GLY A 52 -6.65 15.52 -5.13
N ALA A 53 -5.91 16.59 -5.41
CA ALA A 53 -5.29 16.81 -6.72
C ALA A 53 -4.06 15.92 -6.97
N PHE A 54 -3.52 15.28 -5.93
CA PHE A 54 -2.28 14.52 -6.00
C PHE A 54 -2.57 13.01 -6.00
N PRO A 55 -2.03 12.25 -6.96
CA PRO A 55 -2.08 10.80 -6.93
C PRO A 55 -1.48 10.23 -5.63
N GLU A 56 -2.18 9.29 -5.01
CA GLU A 56 -1.71 8.62 -3.79
C GLU A 56 -0.35 7.93 -4.00
N ALA A 57 -0.06 7.46 -5.21
CA ALA A 57 1.22 6.87 -5.58
C ALA A 57 2.41 7.84 -5.45
N ASP A 58 2.24 9.11 -5.84
CA ASP A 58 3.28 10.13 -5.71
C ASP A 58 3.52 10.49 -4.23
N LEU A 59 2.45 10.52 -3.43
CA LEU A 59 2.53 10.71 -1.98
C LEU A 59 3.22 9.54 -1.29
N LEU A 60 2.91 8.31 -1.70
CA LEU A 60 3.58 7.12 -1.18
C LEU A 60 5.07 7.11 -1.55
N GLU A 61 5.43 7.44 -2.80
CA GLU A 61 6.84 7.58 -3.18
C GLU A 61 7.55 8.62 -2.30
N THR A 62 6.96 9.80 -2.13
CA THR A 62 7.53 10.84 -1.26
C THR A 62 7.77 10.31 0.15
N ALA A 63 6.82 9.58 0.73
CA ALA A 63 6.97 8.96 2.05
C ALA A 63 8.07 7.88 2.07
N VAL A 64 8.18 7.06 1.01
CA VAL A 64 9.22 6.03 0.84
C VAL A 64 10.61 6.67 0.74
N ARG A 65 10.77 7.74 -0.05
CA ARG A 65 12.02 8.50 -0.16
C ARG A 65 12.42 9.16 1.15
N ARG A 66 11.46 9.75 1.89
CA ARG A 66 11.69 10.33 3.24
C ARG A 66 12.19 9.30 4.27
N LEU A 67 11.97 8.01 4.04
CA LEU A 67 12.49 6.91 4.88
C LEU A 67 13.88 6.42 4.46
N GLY A 68 14.49 7.04 3.45
CA GLY A 68 15.82 6.70 2.93
C GLY A 68 15.82 5.47 2.03
N TRP A 69 14.73 5.22 1.30
CA TRP A 69 14.73 4.23 0.22
C TRP A 69 15.27 4.87 -1.06
N THR A 70 16.41 4.39 -1.53
CA THR A 70 17.13 4.96 -2.69
C THR A 70 16.92 4.18 -3.98
N ASP A 71 16.51 2.93 -3.89
CA ASP A 71 16.35 2.05 -5.06
C ASP A 71 15.09 2.34 -5.89
N ALA A 72 14.82 1.47 -6.86
CA ALA A 72 13.75 1.64 -7.83
C ALA A 72 12.37 1.74 -7.17
N VAL A 73 11.60 2.74 -7.62
CA VAL A 73 10.19 2.92 -7.28
C VAL A 73 9.40 3.02 -8.58
N ARG A 74 8.37 2.18 -8.75
CA ARG A 74 7.40 2.27 -9.85
C ARG A 74 6.08 2.82 -9.31
N LYS A 75 5.28 3.44 -10.18
CA LYS A 75 4.06 4.14 -9.78
C LYS A 75 2.90 3.84 -10.72
N ASP A 76 1.76 3.56 -10.12
CA ASP A 76 0.44 3.56 -10.75
C ASP A 76 -0.35 4.75 -10.22
N ARG A 77 -0.57 5.76 -11.08
CA ARG A 77 -1.21 7.04 -10.71
C ARG A 77 -2.68 7.12 -11.11
N ASP A 78 -3.22 6.06 -11.70
CA ASP A 78 -4.52 6.11 -12.36
C ASP A 78 -5.60 5.33 -11.60
N SER A 79 -5.19 4.38 -10.76
CA SER A 79 -6.12 3.54 -10.00
C SER A 79 -6.97 4.31 -8.99
N VAL A 80 -8.29 4.22 -9.10
CA VAL A 80 -9.24 4.80 -8.13
C VAL A 80 -9.86 3.76 -7.20
N SER A 81 -9.48 2.49 -7.37
CA SER A 81 -9.97 1.37 -6.58
C SER A 81 -8.88 0.35 -6.23
N THR A 82 -9.14 -0.49 -5.21
CA THR A 82 -8.24 -1.61 -4.89
C THR A 82 -8.13 -2.62 -6.04
N TRP A 83 -9.16 -2.76 -6.88
CA TRP A 83 -9.16 -3.69 -8.01
C TRP A 83 -8.20 -3.21 -9.10
N GLU A 84 -8.29 -1.93 -9.46
CA GLU A 84 -7.39 -1.28 -10.42
C GLU A 84 -5.97 -1.24 -9.91
N ASN A 85 -5.75 -0.95 -8.62
CA ASN A 85 -4.40 -0.96 -8.03
C ASN A 85 -3.68 -2.28 -8.31
N ILE A 86 -4.38 -3.41 -8.17
CA ILE A 86 -3.80 -4.72 -8.46
C ILE A 86 -3.63 -4.89 -9.98
N ALA A 87 -4.65 -4.54 -10.77
CA ALA A 87 -4.60 -4.70 -12.22
C ALA A 87 -3.43 -3.93 -12.85
N ASN A 88 -3.20 -2.69 -12.43
CA ASN A 88 -2.15 -1.82 -12.93
C ASN A 88 -0.78 -2.18 -12.35
N ALA A 89 -0.71 -2.72 -11.13
CA ALA A 89 0.55 -3.20 -10.57
C ALA A 89 1.08 -4.47 -11.27
N ARG A 90 0.20 -5.36 -11.76
CA ARG A 90 0.57 -6.63 -12.40
C ARG A 90 1.65 -6.50 -13.49
N PRO A 91 1.49 -5.67 -14.54
CA PRO A 91 2.53 -5.52 -15.57
C PRO A 91 3.85 -4.96 -15.00
N MET A 92 3.80 -4.22 -13.89
CA MET A 92 5.00 -3.70 -13.23
C MET A 92 5.74 -4.75 -12.39
N ILE A 93 5.13 -5.90 -12.12
CA ILE A 93 5.69 -6.94 -11.23
C ILE A 93 5.74 -8.32 -11.89
N ASP A 94 5.46 -8.41 -13.19
CA ASP A 94 5.35 -9.66 -13.93
C ASP A 94 6.62 -10.55 -13.79
N ALA A 95 7.79 -9.91 -13.91
CA ALA A 95 9.10 -10.53 -13.76
C ALA A 95 9.55 -10.75 -12.30
N ALA A 96 8.71 -10.46 -11.30
CA ALA A 96 9.08 -10.67 -9.91
C ALA A 96 9.03 -12.16 -9.54
N ASP A 97 9.98 -12.61 -8.73
CA ASP A 97 9.99 -13.96 -8.15
C ASP A 97 9.10 -14.03 -6.90
N ARG A 98 8.84 -12.87 -6.29
CA ARG A 98 8.07 -12.73 -5.07
C ARG A 98 7.25 -11.46 -5.09
N VAL A 99 6.00 -11.55 -4.64
CA VAL A 99 5.08 -10.42 -4.57
C VAL A 99 4.63 -10.22 -3.14
N VAL A 100 4.83 -9.01 -2.61
CA VAL A 100 4.42 -8.64 -1.26
C VAL A 100 3.45 -7.47 -1.33
N ILE A 101 2.24 -7.66 -0.82
CA ILE A 101 1.22 -6.59 -0.77
C ILE A 101 1.25 -5.93 0.61
N CYS A 102 1.63 -4.65 0.64
CA CYS A 102 1.74 -3.80 1.82
C CYS A 102 0.52 -2.87 1.95
N SER A 103 -0.24 -3.06 3.02
CA SER A 103 -1.36 -2.20 3.41
C SER A 103 -1.76 -2.47 4.86
N ASN A 104 -2.85 -1.87 5.35
CA ASN A 104 -3.46 -2.30 6.61
C ASN A 104 -4.18 -3.66 6.44
N GLY A 105 -4.22 -4.45 7.52
CA GLY A 105 -4.54 -5.89 7.48
C GLY A 105 -5.69 -6.32 6.55
N LEU A 106 -6.91 -5.82 6.77
CA LEU A 106 -8.07 -6.17 5.92
C LEU A 106 -7.88 -5.73 4.46
N HIS A 107 -7.23 -4.58 4.23
CA HIS A 107 -6.99 -4.07 2.88
C HIS A 107 -5.89 -4.85 2.15
N ALA A 108 -4.85 -5.30 2.87
CA ALA A 108 -3.82 -6.18 2.32
C ALA A 108 -4.42 -7.55 1.96
N ALA A 109 -5.26 -8.12 2.82
CA ALA A 109 -6.00 -9.36 2.52
C ALA A 109 -6.91 -9.22 1.29
N LYS A 110 -7.62 -8.08 1.16
CA LYS A 110 -8.41 -7.74 -0.03
C LYS A 110 -7.55 -7.69 -1.30
N GLY A 111 -6.40 -7.00 -1.25
CA GLY A 111 -5.45 -6.94 -2.36
C GLY A 111 -4.93 -8.32 -2.79
N ARG A 112 -4.55 -9.17 -1.82
CA ARG A 112 -4.13 -10.57 -2.10
C ARG A 112 -5.24 -11.38 -2.75
N THR A 113 -6.48 -11.21 -2.32
CA THR A 113 -7.65 -11.87 -2.92
C THR A 113 -7.88 -11.41 -4.35
N TYR A 114 -7.73 -10.12 -4.64
CA TYR A 114 -7.86 -9.58 -5.99
C TYR A 114 -6.73 -10.06 -6.91
N LEU A 115 -5.50 -10.16 -6.40
CA LEU A 115 -4.40 -10.73 -7.18
C LEU A 115 -4.70 -12.19 -7.56
N ARG A 116 -5.18 -13.02 -6.63
CA ARG A 116 -5.60 -14.40 -6.91
C ARG A 116 -6.67 -14.50 -7.99
N ARG A 117 -7.59 -13.53 -8.06
CA ARG A 117 -8.67 -13.51 -9.06
C ARG A 117 -8.22 -13.02 -10.42
N GLN A 118 -7.23 -12.14 -10.47
CA GLN A 118 -6.74 -11.54 -11.70
C GLN A 118 -5.59 -12.33 -12.33
N ASP A 119 -4.78 -13.01 -11.51
CA ASP A 119 -3.55 -13.66 -11.95
C ASP A 119 -3.10 -14.77 -10.99
N ALA A 120 -3.34 -16.03 -11.36
CA ALA A 120 -2.94 -17.18 -10.56
C ALA A 120 -1.41 -17.34 -10.48
N HIS A 121 -0.67 -16.91 -11.51
CA HIS A 121 0.78 -17.04 -11.57
C HIS A 121 1.45 -16.06 -10.60
N LEU A 122 1.11 -14.78 -10.64
CA LEU A 122 1.63 -13.82 -9.66
C LEU A 122 1.14 -14.12 -8.24
N ALA A 123 -0.07 -14.68 -8.11
CA ALA A 123 -0.59 -15.06 -6.80
C ALA A 123 0.13 -16.25 -6.16
N SER A 124 0.73 -17.15 -6.94
CA SER A 124 1.56 -18.25 -6.39
C SER A 124 2.86 -17.73 -5.77
N LYS A 125 3.31 -16.53 -6.18
CA LYS A 125 4.49 -15.83 -5.69
C LYS A 125 4.22 -14.94 -4.47
N LEU A 126 2.99 -14.93 -3.95
CA LEU A 126 2.62 -14.12 -2.80
C LEU A 126 3.43 -14.50 -1.55
N ALA A 127 4.04 -13.50 -0.92
CA ALA A 127 4.80 -13.65 0.31
C ALA A 127 4.26 -12.71 1.41
N PRO A 128 4.52 -13.05 2.69
CA PRO A 128 4.08 -12.22 3.80
C PRO A 128 4.75 -10.86 3.77
N ALA A 129 3.98 -9.80 4.04
CA ALA A 129 4.56 -8.51 4.38
C ALA A 129 4.99 -8.51 5.85
N LEU A 130 5.85 -7.56 6.23
CA LEU A 130 6.00 -7.21 7.64
C LEU A 130 4.90 -6.23 8.05
N ASP A 131 3.65 -6.55 7.76
CA ASP A 131 2.45 -5.79 8.13
C ASP A 131 2.02 -6.05 9.59
N TYR A 132 2.55 -7.09 10.24
CA TYR A 132 2.16 -7.51 11.58
C TYR A 132 3.36 -7.65 12.55
N ARG A 133 3.36 -6.84 13.62
CA ARG A 133 4.05 -7.18 14.89
C ARG A 133 2.99 -7.49 15.95
N VAL A 134 3.16 -8.60 16.68
CA VAL A 134 2.45 -8.87 17.94
C VAL A 134 2.80 -7.72 18.90
N GLY A 135 1.83 -6.85 19.19
CA GLY A 135 2.01 -5.61 19.96
C GLY A 135 1.48 -4.33 19.31
N GLU A 136 1.32 -4.28 17.98
CA GLU A 136 0.66 -3.15 17.29
C GLU A 136 -0.88 -3.17 17.43
N LEU A 137 -1.44 -4.19 18.09
CA LEU A 137 -2.88 -4.32 18.40
C LEU A 137 -3.44 -3.11 19.18
N LEU A 138 -2.58 -2.38 19.91
CA LEU A 138 -2.97 -1.19 20.68
C LEU A 138 -3.33 0.02 19.79
N TRP A 139 -2.82 0.10 18.55
CA TRP A 139 -3.11 1.21 17.62
C TRP A 139 -4.37 1.01 16.78
N ALA A 140 -5.01 -0.16 16.85
CA ALA A 140 -6.28 -0.39 16.17
C ALA A 140 -7.40 0.53 16.70
N LYS A 141 -7.37 0.87 18.00
CA LYS A 141 -8.38 1.72 18.64
C LYS A 141 -8.53 3.12 18.01
N PRO A 142 -7.47 3.93 17.80
CA PRO A 142 -7.62 5.27 17.21
C PRO A 142 -8.03 5.25 15.73
N VAL A 143 -7.67 4.23 14.95
CA VAL A 143 -8.08 4.11 13.54
C VAL A 143 -9.56 3.75 13.42
N PHE A 144 -10.06 2.84 14.26
CA PHE A 144 -11.50 2.57 14.36
C PHE A 144 -12.26 3.81 14.84
N ALA A 145 -11.72 4.57 15.79
CA ALA A 145 -12.31 5.82 16.25
C ALA A 145 -12.38 6.88 15.13
N ALA A 146 -11.31 7.07 14.35
CA ALA A 146 -11.29 8.05 13.26
C ALA A 146 -12.27 7.70 12.12
N VAL A 147 -12.38 6.41 11.76
CA VAL A 147 -13.37 5.94 10.78
C VAL A 147 -14.79 6.07 11.32
N GLY A 148 -15.01 5.78 12.61
CA GLY A 148 -16.29 5.97 13.29
C GLY A 148 -16.74 7.43 13.35
N ILE A 149 -15.82 8.34 13.71
CA ILE A 149 -16.08 9.79 13.73
C ILE A 149 -16.38 10.32 12.33
N TRP A 150 -15.63 9.87 11.31
CA TRP A 150 -15.89 10.29 9.93
C TRP A 150 -17.26 9.82 9.41
N LYS A 151 -17.70 8.62 9.82
CA LYS A 151 -19.03 8.10 9.47
C LYS A 151 -20.14 8.90 10.14
N LEU A 152 -19.96 9.30 11.41
CA LEU A 152 -20.90 10.17 12.15
C LEU A 152 -20.99 11.58 11.58
N LEU A 153 -19.87 12.17 11.14
CA LEU A 153 -19.85 13.49 10.50
C LEU A 153 -20.56 13.51 9.15
N ARG A 154 -20.61 12.36 8.45
CA ARG A 154 -21.33 12.23 7.17
C ARG A 154 -22.84 12.06 7.34
N THR A 155 -23.30 11.44 8.43
CA THR A 155 -24.73 11.30 8.73
C THR A 155 -25.38 12.61 9.20
N ARG A 156 -24.59 13.58 9.67
CA ARG A 156 -25.07 14.91 10.13
C ARG A 156 -25.28 15.95 9.03
N ARG A 157 -25.04 15.61 7.76
CA ARG A 157 -25.21 16.53 6.60
C ARG A 157 -26.42 16.21 5.72
N SER A 158 -27.28 15.29 6.15
CA SER A 158 -28.49 14.87 5.46
C SER A 158 -29.72 14.96 6.36
N THR A 159 -29.97 16.18 6.84
CA THR A 159 -31.23 16.74 7.38
C THR A 159 -31.14 18.23 7.13
#